data_AF-K0VWD2-F1
#
_entry.id   AF-K0VWD2-F1
#
_cell.length_a   1.000
_cell.length_b   1.000
_cell.length_c   1.000
_cell.angle_alpha   90.00
_cell.angle_beta   90.00
_cell.angle_gamma   90.00
#
_symmetry.space_group_name_H-M   'P 1'
#
loop_
_entity.id
_entity.type
_entity.pdbx_description
1 polymer ?
#
loop_
_entity_poly.entity_id
_entity_poly.type
_entity_poly.pdbx_seq_one_letter_code
_entity_poly.pdbx_strand_id
1 'polypeptide(L)' 'MLTKPASPTTITLWNGREIPRLGMGCWAIGGPFFAGDTPLGWGDVDDNESVEAINRAIELGIRFFDTASNYG' A
#
# COMPACT_ATOMS: atom_id res chain seq x y z
N MET A 1 16.03 1.60 14.19
CA MET A 1 15.41 2.19 12.98
C MET A 1 15.30 1.07 11.94
N LEU A 2 14.19 0.96 11.21
CA LEU A 2 14.04 -0.03 10.13
C LEU A 2 14.93 0.34 8.94
N THR A 3 15.57 -0.65 8.33
CA THR A 3 16.48 -0.49 7.18
C THR A 3 16.05 -1.40 6.04
N LYS A 4 16.29 -0.94 4.80
CA LYS A 4 16.06 -1.75 3.60
C LYS A 4 16.91 -3.03 3.62
N PRO A 5 16.34 -4.20 3.28
CA PRO A 5 17.11 -5.44 3.18
C PRO A 5 18.10 -5.40 2.01
N ALA A 6 19.24 -6.06 2.18
CA ALA A 6 20.31 -6.11 1.18
C ALA A 6 19.93 -6.88 -0.10
N SER A 7 18.95 -7.78 -0.01
CA SER A 7 18.46 -8.58 -1.13
C SER A 7 16.94 -8.62 -1.16
N PRO A 8 16.31 -8.61 -2.36
CA PRO A 8 14.88 -8.82 -2.48
C PRO A 8 14.46 -10.17 -1.90
N THR A 9 13.30 -10.20 -1.27
CA THR A 9 12.69 -11.44 -0.79
C THR A 9 11.42 -11.66 -1.62
N THR A 10 11.40 -12.71 -2.44
CA THR A 10 10.30 -13.01 -3.38
C THR A 10 9.69 -14.40 -3.13
N ILE A 11 8.50 -14.63 -3.66
CA ILE A 11 7.90 -15.96 -3.84
C ILE A 11 7.59 -16.20 -5.32
N THR A 12 7.65 -17.46 -5.75
CA THR A 12 7.21 -17.89 -7.08
C THR A 12 5.74 -18.30 -7.04
N LEU A 13 4.94 -17.75 -7.94
CA LEU A 13 3.53 -18.05 -8.10
C LEU A 13 3.32 -19.28 -9.01
N TRP A 14 2.09 -19.79 -9.03
CA TRP A 14 1.70 -20.98 -9.80
C TRP A 14 1.95 -20.86 -11.31
N ASN A 15 2.05 -19.64 -11.85
CA ASN A 15 2.32 -19.36 -13.26
C ASN A 15 3.79 -19.02 -13.56
N GLY A 16 4.71 -19.31 -12.62
CA GLY A 16 6.14 -19.08 -12.78
C GLY A 16 6.58 -17.61 -12.64
N ARG A 17 5.66 -16.68 -12.35
CA ARG A 17 6.01 -15.29 -12.04
C ARG A 17 6.50 -15.16 -10.61
N GLU A 18 7.39 -14.20 -10.36
CA GLU A 18 7.82 -13.84 -9.02
C GLU A 18 7.13 -12.57 -8.52
N ILE A 19 6.91 -12.49 -7.21
CA ILE A 19 6.36 -11.31 -6.52
C ILE A 19 7.09 -11.10 -5.19
N PRO A 20 7.28 -9.85 -4.71
CA PRO A 20 7.80 -9.59 -3.38
C PRO A 20 6.96 -10.30 -2.30
N ARG A 21 7.62 -10.82 -1.25
CA ARG A 21 6.94 -11.49 -0.12
C ARG A 21 6.16 -10.53 0.78
N LEU A 22 6.42 -9.23 0.66
CA LEU A 22 5.79 -8.17 1.42
C LEU A 22 5.36 -7.06 0.48
N GLY A 23 4.15 -6.56 0.68
CA GLY A 23 3.62 -5.37 0.03
C GLY A 23 3.04 -4.39 1.05
N MET A 24 2.73 -3.18 0.58
CA MET A 24 1.98 -2.19 1.34
C MET A 24 0.52 -2.24 0.91
N GLY A 25 -0.39 -2.44 1.87
CA GLY A 25 -1.83 -2.29 1.64
C GLY A 25 -2.20 -0.81 1.67
N CYS A 26 -3.03 -0.38 0.72
CA CYS A 26 -3.42 1.01 0.55
C CYS A 26 -4.87 1.32 0.96
N TRP A 27 -5.53 0.46 1.76
CA TRP A 27 -6.92 0.70 2.19
C TRP A 27 -7.09 2.01 2.98
N ALA A 28 -6.10 2.33 3.84
CA ALA A 28 -6.09 3.56 4.62
C ALA A 28 -5.56 4.78 3.85
N ILE A 29 -5.29 4.62 2.55
CA ILE A 29 -4.78 5.67 1.68
C ILE A 29 -5.95 6.22 0.87
N GLY A 30 -6.17 7.53 0.89
CA GLY A 30 -7.23 8.20 0.12
C GLY A 30 -8.53 8.48 0.89
N GLY A 31 -8.65 8.02 2.14
CA GLY A 31 -9.75 8.42 3.03
C GLY A 31 -11.14 7.87 2.65
N PRO A 32 -12.23 8.60 2.96
CA PRO A 32 -13.58 8.11 2.76
C PRO A 32 -14.04 8.35 1.31
N PHE A 33 -14.51 7.28 0.66
CA PHE A 33 -15.42 7.40 -0.49
C PHE A 33 -16.87 7.35 -0.03
N PHE A 34 -17.81 7.79 -0.87
CA PHE A 34 -19.20 8.02 -0.47
C PHE A 34 -20.23 7.28 -1.34
N ALA A 35 -21.25 6.71 -0.70
CA ALA A 35 -22.50 6.29 -1.33
C ALA A 35 -23.64 7.20 -0.85
N GLY A 36 -23.97 8.22 -1.66
CA GLY A 36 -24.79 9.34 -1.20
C GLY A 36 -24.07 10.09 -0.08
N ASP A 37 -24.73 10.28 1.06
CA ASP A 37 -24.14 10.93 2.24
C ASP A 37 -23.44 9.95 3.20
N THR A 38 -23.37 8.65 2.86
CA THR A 38 -22.76 7.64 3.72
C THR A 38 -21.30 7.40 3.33
N PRO A 39 -20.32 7.66 4.23
CA PRO A 39 -18.93 7.31 3.98
C PRO A 39 -18.72 5.79 4.10
N LEU A 40 -18.01 5.21 3.14
CA LEU A 40 -17.72 3.77 3.04
C LEU A 40 -16.23 3.45 3.09
N GLY A 41 -15.37 4.46 2.88
CA GLY A 41 -13.91 4.29 2.88
C GLY A 41 -13.30 4.29 4.28
N TRP A 42 -11.98 4.44 4.32
CA TRP A 42 -11.28 4.67 5.58
C TRP A 42 -11.69 6.04 6.15
N GLY A 43 -11.46 6.27 7.45
CA GLY A 43 -11.83 7.53 8.11
C GLY A 43 -11.12 8.76 7.51
N ASP A 44 -11.16 9.88 8.22
CA ASP A 44 -10.43 11.08 7.80
C ASP A 44 -8.92 10.78 7.64
N VAL A 45 -8.35 11.18 6.51
CA VAL A 45 -6.96 10.87 6.11
C VAL A 45 -6.30 12.15 5.61
N ASP A 46 -5.08 12.40 6.09
CA ASP A 46 -4.21 13.43 5.51
C ASP A 46 -3.45 12.85 4.31
N ASP A 47 -3.65 13.46 3.15
CA ASP A 47 -2.95 13.08 1.92
C ASP A 47 -1.42 13.23 2.06
N ASN A 48 -0.93 14.19 2.85
CA ASN A 48 0.51 14.36 3.07
C ASN A 48 1.07 13.18 3.87
N GLU A 49 0.37 12.72 4.90
CA GLU A 49 0.78 11.53 5.66
C GLU A 49 0.77 10.28 4.78
N SER A 50 -0.24 10.15 3.92
CA SER A 50 -0.32 9.07 2.93
C SER A 50 0.87 9.05 1.98
N VAL A 51 1.23 10.21 1.43
CA VAL A 51 2.39 10.37 0.53
C VAL A 51 3.70 10.04 1.26
N GLU A 52 3.89 10.53 2.47
CA GLU A 52 5.06 10.23 3.29
C GLU A 52 5.16 8.73 3.63
N ALA A 53 4.03 8.09 3.95
CA ALA A 53 3.99 6.65 4.21
C ALA A 53 4.39 5.83 2.97
N ILE A 54 3.89 6.19 1.79
CA ILE A 54 4.25 5.54 0.52
C ILE A 54 5.75 5.73 0.23
N ASN A 55 6.26 6.96 0.33
CA ASN A 55 7.67 7.25 0.12
C ASN A 55 8.54 6.43 1.08
N ARG A 56 8.16 6.38 2.36
CA ARG A 56 8.88 5.61 3.37
C ARG A 56 8.86 4.11 3.08
N ALA A 57 7.74 3.56 2.61
CA ALA A 57 7.66 2.16 2.18
C ALA A 57 8.62 1.87 1.01
N ILE A 58 8.71 2.78 0.03
CA ILE A 58 9.63 2.66 -1.11
C ILE A 58 11.09 2.66 -0.64
N GLU A 59 11.44 3.56 0.27
CA GLU A 59 12.79 3.64 0.87
C GLU A 59 13.17 2.35 1.58
N LEU A 60 12.23 1.76 2.32
CA LEU A 60 12.41 0.50 3.05
C LEU A 60 12.41 -0.73 2.14
N GLY A 61 12.11 -0.58 0.85
CA GLY A 61 12.25 -1.62 -0.15
C GLY A 61 10.93 -2.28 -0.59
N ILE A 62 9.77 -1.76 -0.19
CA ILE A 62 8.48 -2.22 -0.73
C ILE A 62 8.42 -1.95 -2.22
N ARG A 63 7.97 -2.95 -2.99
CA ARG A 63 7.81 -2.87 -4.46
C ARG A 63 6.47 -3.41 -4.95
N PHE A 64 5.59 -3.79 -4.04
CA PHE A 64 4.23 -4.22 -4.34
C PHE A 64 3.26 -3.40 -3.48
N PHE A 65 2.28 -2.78 -4.13
CA PHE A 65 1.25 -1.98 -3.49
C PHE A 65 -0.09 -2.58 -3.84
N ASP A 66 -0.82 -2.99 -2.80
CA ASP A 66 -2.15 -3.55 -2.91
C ASP A 66 -3.17 -2.40 -2.84
N THR A 67 -3.93 -2.23 -3.92
CA THR A 67 -4.90 -1.13 -4.07
C THR A 67 -6.15 -1.62 -4.79
N ALA A 68 -7.23 -0.84 -4.73
CA ALA A 68 -8.48 -1.15 -5.39
C ALA A 68 -9.21 0.14 -5.79
N SER A 69 -10.17 0.03 -6.72
CA SER A 69 -11.00 1.15 -7.18
C SER A 69 -11.87 1.79 -6.09
N ASN A 70 -12.03 1.12 -4.94
CA ASN A 70 -12.87 1.58 -3.85
C ASN A 70 -12.05 2.10 -2.66
N TYR A 71 -10.73 2.31 -2.85
CA TYR A 71 -9.86 2.86 -1.81
C TYR A 71 -9.71 4.36 -2.09
N GLY A 72 -10.47 5.18 -1.35
CA GLY A 72 -10.67 6.61 -1.63
C GLY A 72 -11.67 6.90 -2.73
#